data_AF-A0A5K1FNI4-F1
#
_entry.id   AF-A0A5K1FNI4-F1
#
_cell.length_a   1.000
_cell.length_b   1.000
_cell.length_c   1.000
_cell.angle_alpha   90.00
_cell.angle_beta   90.00
_cell.angle_gamma   90.00
#
_symmetry.space_group_name_H-M   'P 1'
#
loop_
_entity.id
_entity.type
_entity.pdbx_description
1 polymer ?
#
loop_
_entity_poly.entity_id
_entity_poly.type
_entity_poly.pdbx_seq_one_letter_code
_entity_poly.pdbx_strand_id
1 'polypeptide(L)'
;MNSVMPWIGLVPSAGMSHIVLFIRFAATIVEHGFNVVFVATKSTVSSAESHHISAFLSSSPSIQPLWYDPLPMNPDVSHHKTADPYYLQFDALSSSRDELLPLLSQLATKAPIVAFISDVFLVSC
;
A
#
# COMPACT_ATOMS: atom_id res chain seq x y z
N MET A 1 -3.10 -15.00 28.93
CA MET A 1 -2.80 -13.72 28.26
C MET A 1 -3.17 -13.88 26.81
N ASN A 2 -4.19 -13.17 26.30
CA ASN A 2 -4.46 -13.18 24.87
C ASN A 2 -3.31 -12.43 24.20
N SER A 3 -2.40 -13.16 23.56
CA SER A 3 -1.32 -12.55 22.79
C SER A 3 -1.97 -11.81 21.62
N VAL A 4 -1.78 -10.50 21.54
CA VAL A 4 -2.23 -9.69 20.40
C VAL A 4 -1.39 -10.14 19.21
N MET A 5 -2.04 -10.69 18.19
CA MET A 5 -1.36 -11.17 16.98
C MET A 5 -0.69 -9.97 16.27
N PRO A 6 0.64 -10.02 16.03
CA PRO A 6 1.36 -8.91 15.42
C PRO A 6 0.95 -8.71 13.95
N TRP A 7 1.11 -7.48 13.49
CA TRP A 7 0.75 -7.08 12.14
C TRP A 7 2.00 -6.93 11.26
N ILE A 8 1.88 -7.33 9.99
CA ILE A 8 2.87 -7.05 8.96
C ILE A 8 2.28 -6.03 7.99
N GLY A 9 2.97 -4.90 7.82
CA GLY A 9 2.57 -3.87 6.86
C GLY A 9 3.10 -4.14 5.47
N LEU A 10 2.24 -4.03 4.47
CA LEU A 10 2.56 -4.19 3.05
C LEU A 10 2.20 -2.92 2.29
N VAL A 11 3.16 -2.37 1.54
CA VAL A 11 2.99 -1.14 0.75
C VAL A 11 3.33 -1.40 -0.71
N PRO A 12 2.35 -1.81 -1.54
CA PRO A 12 2.53 -1.90 -2.98
C PRO A 12 2.66 -0.50 -3.61
N SER A 13 3.37 -0.42 -4.72
CA SER A 13 3.28 0.71 -5.66
C SER A 13 2.19 0.46 -6.72
N ALA A 14 2.11 1.35 -7.70
CA ALA A 14 1.24 1.21 -8.86
C ALA A 14 1.67 0.06 -9.81
N GLY A 15 0.75 -0.39 -10.64
CA GLY A 15 0.99 -1.42 -11.66
C GLY A 15 0.49 -2.79 -11.25
N MET A 16 -0.14 -3.49 -12.21
CA MET A 16 -0.76 -4.80 -11.96
C MET A 16 0.23 -5.87 -11.49
N SER A 17 1.47 -5.85 -11.98
CA SER A 17 2.52 -6.77 -11.53
C SER A 17 2.85 -6.59 -10.04
N HIS A 18 2.93 -5.34 -9.59
CA HIS A 18 3.19 -4.99 -8.19
C HIS A 18 2.01 -5.38 -7.31
N ILE A 19 0.80 -4.95 -7.67
CA ILE A 19 -0.41 -5.20 -6.87
C ILE A 19 -0.69 -6.69 -6.73
N VAL A 20 -0.68 -7.46 -7.82
CA VAL A 20 -0.98 -8.90 -7.75
C VAL A 20 0.07 -9.65 -6.93
N LEU A 21 1.35 -9.27 -7.05
CA LEU A 21 2.42 -9.84 -6.24
C LEU A 21 2.17 -9.60 -4.74
N PHE A 22 1.90 -8.35 -4.36
CA PHE A 22 1.64 -7.98 -2.97
C PHE A 22 0.36 -8.61 -2.41
N ILE A 23 -0.70 -8.75 -3.22
CA ILE A 23 -1.92 -9.47 -2.84
C ILE A 23 -1.61 -10.94 -2.54
N ARG A 24 -0.88 -11.62 -3.44
CA ARG A 24 -0.50 -13.02 -3.24
C ARG A 24 0.38 -13.18 -2.00
N PHE A 25 1.32 -12.26 -1.81
CA PHE A 25 2.20 -12.30 -0.64
C PHE A 25 1.44 -12.06 0.66
N ALA A 26 0.47 -11.14 0.67
CA ALA A 26 -0.43 -10.92 1.79
C ALA A 26 -1.21 -12.20 2.16
N ALA A 27 -1.77 -12.89 1.15
CA ALA A 27 -2.47 -14.15 1.36
C ALA A 27 -1.55 -15.21 2.00
N THR A 28 -0.32 -15.36 1.48
CA THR A 28 0.67 -16.27 2.08
C THR A 28 1.00 -15.90 3.52
N ILE A 29 1.18 -14.62 3.85
CA ILE A 29 1.42 -14.18 5.24
C ILE A 29 0.25 -14.56 6.16
N VAL A 30 -0.98 -14.38 5.68
CA VAL A 30 -2.20 -14.78 6.42
C VAL A 30 -2.27 -16.28 6.64
N GLU A 31 -1.92 -17.09 5.63
CA GLU A 31 -1.85 -18.56 5.76
C GLU A 31 -0.84 -19.01 6.83
N HIS A 32 0.21 -18.22 7.09
CA HIS A 32 1.18 -18.45 8.15
C HIS A 32 0.75 -17.92 9.53
N GLY A 33 -0.49 -17.45 9.65
CA GLY A 33 -1.09 -17.03 10.93
C GLY A 33 -0.68 -15.63 11.37
N PHE A 34 -0.38 -14.72 10.44
CA PHE A 34 -0.19 -13.30 10.74
C PHE A 34 -1.36 -12.47 10.20
N ASN A 35 -1.61 -11.35 10.86
CA ASN A 35 -2.49 -10.32 10.31
C ASN A 35 -1.69 -9.37 9.43
N VAL A 36 -2.32 -8.84 8.39
CA VAL A 36 -1.67 -7.94 7.44
C VAL A 36 -2.36 -6.60 7.43
N VAL A 37 -1.58 -5.53 7.50
CA VAL A 37 -2.02 -4.19 7.10
C VAL A 37 -1.67 -4.02 5.63
N PHE A 38 -2.66 -3.88 4.77
CA PHE A 38 -2.45 -3.66 3.34
C PHE A 38 -2.69 -2.18 3.02
N VAL A 39 -1.63 -1.46 2.66
CA VAL A 39 -1.72 -0.06 2.27
C VAL A 39 -2.24 0.03 0.84
N ALA A 40 -3.38 0.69 0.66
CA ALA A 40 -4.07 0.77 -0.62
C ALA A 40 -4.35 2.23 -0.99
N THR A 41 -4.27 2.54 -2.28
CA THR A 41 -4.69 3.82 -2.84
C THR A 41 -6.02 3.67 -3.58
N LYS A 42 -6.88 4.67 -3.48
CA LYS A 42 -8.08 4.83 -4.32
C LYS A 42 -7.74 5.47 -5.66
N SER A 43 -6.70 6.30 -5.69
CA SER A 43 -6.18 6.95 -6.90
C SER A 43 -5.29 6.00 -7.71
N THR A 44 -5.81 4.85 -8.14
CA THR A 44 -5.08 3.89 -8.98
C THR A 44 -4.92 4.38 -10.43
N VAL A 45 -3.82 4.02 -11.10
CA VAL A 45 -3.57 4.40 -12.49
C VAL A 45 -4.55 3.75 -13.46
N SER A 46 -4.96 2.51 -13.19
CA SER A 46 -5.86 1.73 -14.03
C SER A 46 -7.04 1.11 -13.26
N SER A 47 -8.12 0.81 -13.99
CA SER A 47 -9.30 0.13 -13.42
C SER A 47 -9.01 -1.31 -12.99
N ALA A 48 -8.01 -1.96 -13.61
CA ALA A 48 -7.61 -3.30 -13.23
C ALA A 48 -7.02 -3.33 -11.81
N GLU A 49 -6.21 -2.33 -11.45
CA GLU A 49 -5.60 -2.20 -10.13
C GLU A 49 -6.66 -2.05 -9.04
N SER A 50 -7.58 -1.10 -9.20
CA SER A 50 -8.68 -0.87 -8.26
C SER A 50 -9.59 -2.08 -8.12
N HIS A 51 -9.92 -2.77 -9.23
CA HIS A 51 -10.70 -4.00 -9.18
C HIS A 51 -10.04 -5.10 -8.33
N HIS A 52 -8.74 -5.35 -8.53
CA HIS A 52 -8.01 -6.39 -7.80
C HIS A 52 -7.84 -6.03 -6.32
N ILE A 53 -7.51 -4.79 -6.01
CA ILE A 53 -7.44 -4.30 -4.62
C ILE A 53 -8.79 -4.49 -3.93
N SER A 54 -9.88 -4.00 -4.53
CA SER A 54 -11.21 -4.11 -3.91
C SER A 54 -11.64 -5.56 -3.73
N ALA A 55 -11.46 -6.42 -4.73
CA ALA A 55 -11.81 -7.84 -4.63
C ALA A 55 -11.02 -8.55 -3.51
N PHE A 56 -9.72 -8.25 -3.39
CA PHE A 56 -8.88 -8.81 -2.34
C PHE A 56 -9.32 -8.34 -0.94
N LEU A 57 -9.52 -7.04 -0.76
CA LEU A 57 -9.89 -6.47 0.54
C LEU A 57 -11.29 -6.90 0.99
N SER A 58 -12.23 -7.15 0.06
CA SER A 58 -13.57 -7.64 0.39
C SER A 58 -13.61 -9.13 0.74
N SER A 59 -12.62 -9.93 0.32
CA SER A 59 -12.62 -11.39 0.51
C SER A 59 -11.84 -11.86 1.74
N SER A 60 -11.08 -10.98 2.40
CA SER A 60 -10.10 -11.39 3.43
C SER A 60 -10.26 -10.64 4.75
N PRO A 61 -10.96 -11.21 5.76
CA PRO A 61 -11.22 -10.53 7.05
C PRO A 61 -9.96 -10.32 7.90
N SER A 62 -8.89 -11.10 7.68
CA SER A 62 -7.60 -10.96 8.35
C SER A 62 -6.71 -9.85 7.76
N ILE A 63 -7.19 -9.14 6.74
CA ILE A 63 -6.53 -8.01 6.12
C ILE A 63 -7.15 -6.72 6.64
N GLN A 64 -6.33 -5.87 7.26
CA GLN A 64 -6.70 -4.52 7.65
C GLN A 64 -6.30 -3.55 6.53
N PRO A 65 -7.24 -2.99 5.76
CA PRO A 65 -6.90 -1.97 4.78
C PRO A 65 -6.45 -0.69 5.48
N LEU A 66 -5.41 -0.07 4.93
CA LEU A 66 -5.00 1.29 5.24
C LEU A 66 -5.07 2.13 3.97
N TRP A 67 -6.10 2.97 3.88
CA TRP A 67 -6.30 3.82 2.71
C TRP A 67 -5.38 5.03 2.76
N TYR A 68 -4.62 5.21 1.70
CA TYR A 68 -3.60 6.23 1.54
C TYR A 68 -3.60 6.69 0.09
N ASP A 69 -3.95 7.95 -0.13
CA ASP A 69 -3.91 8.56 -1.46
C ASP A 69 -2.75 9.55 -1.53
N PRO A 70 -2.01 9.55 -2.66
CA PRO A 70 -0.92 10.49 -2.82
C PRO A 70 -1.44 11.93 -2.89
N LEU A 71 -0.61 12.87 -2.43
CA LEU A 71 -0.83 14.29 -2.60
C LEU A 71 -0.87 14.64 -4.09
N PRO A 72 -1.67 15.65 -4.49
CA PRO A 72 -1.70 16.13 -5.87
C PRO A 72 -0.29 16.53 -6.32
N MET A 73 0.19 15.94 -7.42
CA MET A 73 1.46 16.36 -8.02
C MET A 73 1.37 17.78 -8.57
N ASN A 74 2.44 18.56 -8.43
CA ASN A 74 2.51 19.87 -9.05
C ASN A 74 2.55 19.72 -10.59
N PRO A 75 1.54 20.25 -11.33
CA PRO A 75 1.48 20.13 -12.79
C PRO A 75 2.55 20.94 -13.53
N ASP A 76 3.25 21.86 -12.85
CA ASP A 76 4.28 22.72 -13.45
C ASP A 76 5.65 22.03 -13.60
N VAL A 77 5.80 20.79 -13.10
CA VAL A 77 7.02 20.02 -13.29
C VAL A 77 7.10 19.53 -14.74
N SER A 78 8.04 20.07 -15.52
CA SER A 78 8.18 19.80 -16.96
C SER A 78 8.31 18.31 -17.31
N HIS A 79 8.92 17.52 -16.43
CA HIS A 79 9.08 16.08 -16.60
C HIS A 79 7.73 15.32 -16.51
N HIS A 80 6.70 15.89 -15.89
CA HIS A 80 5.43 15.18 -15.69
C HIS A 80 4.57 15.12 -16.95
N LYS A 81 4.78 16.02 -17.92
CA LYS A 81 3.93 16.11 -19.13
C LYS A 81 4.14 14.97 -20.12
N THR A 82 5.26 14.26 -20.01
CA THR A 82 5.64 13.14 -20.90
C THR A 82 5.94 11.86 -20.13
N ALA A 83 5.81 11.88 -18.81
CA ALA A 83 6.10 10.74 -17.98
C ALA A 83 5.02 9.67 -18.12
N ASP A 84 5.44 8.42 -18.09
CA ASP A 84 4.51 7.30 -18.03
C ASP A 84 3.68 7.37 -16.72
N PRO A 85 2.35 7.13 -16.77
CA PRO A 85 1.46 7.30 -15.62
C PRO A 85 1.85 6.50 -14.38
N TYR A 86 2.50 5.34 -14.54
CA TYR A 86 2.92 4.53 -13.39
C TYR A 86 4.11 5.15 -12.66
N TYR A 87 5.06 5.73 -13.41
CA TYR A 87 6.18 6.46 -12.80
C TYR A 87 5.70 7.72 -12.07
N LEU A 88 4.75 8.46 -12.65
CA LEU A 88 4.10 9.58 -11.95
C LEU A 88 3.47 9.13 -10.63
N GLN A 89 2.79 7.99 -10.65
CA GLN A 89 2.18 7.45 -9.44
C GLN A 89 3.23 7.01 -8.40
N PHE A 90 4.37 6.44 -8.83
CA PHE A 90 5.47 6.10 -7.92
C PHE A 90 6.02 7.34 -7.22
N ASP A 91 6.31 8.39 -7.98
CA ASP A 91 6.81 9.66 -7.45
C ASP A 91 5.79 10.30 -6.50
N ALA A 92 4.49 10.22 -6.83
CA ALA A 92 3.42 10.79 -6.02
C ALA A 92 3.28 10.05 -4.68
N LEU A 93 3.30 8.72 -4.70
CA LEU A 93 3.26 7.87 -3.50
C LEU A 93 4.53 8.06 -2.64
N SER A 94 5.71 8.06 -3.25
CA SER A 94 7.00 8.26 -2.56
C SER A 94 7.05 9.63 -1.87
N SER A 95 6.60 10.68 -2.56
CA SER A 95 6.58 12.06 -2.04
C SER A 95 5.54 12.29 -0.95
N SER A 96 4.54 11.41 -0.84
CA SER A 96 3.45 11.54 0.12
C SER A 96 3.68 10.70 1.38
N ARG A 97 4.87 10.09 1.54
CA ARG A 97 5.16 9.13 2.61
C ARG A 97 4.91 9.67 4.03
N ASP A 98 5.06 10.98 4.21
CA ASP A 98 4.86 11.63 5.50
C ASP A 98 3.39 11.59 5.93
N GLU A 99 2.45 11.51 4.98
CA GLU A 99 1.01 11.32 5.25
C GLU A 99 0.69 9.88 5.69
N LEU A 100 1.55 8.91 5.37
CA LEU A 100 1.37 7.51 5.79
C LEU A 100 1.69 7.32 7.28
N LEU A 101 2.63 8.10 7.82
CA LEU A 101 3.14 7.91 9.18
C LEU A 101 2.07 8.12 10.28
N PRO A 102 1.22 9.16 10.24
CA PRO A 102 0.12 9.32 11.19
C PRO A 102 -0.88 8.16 11.14
N LEU A 103 -1.18 7.66 9.93
CA LEU A 103 -2.10 6.55 9.70
C LEU A 103 -1.57 5.24 10.30
N LEU A 104 -0.27 4.97 10.11
CA LEU A 104 0.41 3.83 10.71
C LEU A 104 0.46 3.93 12.22
N SER A 105 0.73 5.12 12.75
CA SER A 105 0.76 5.38 14.20
C SER A 105 -0.61 5.10 14.84
N GLN A 106 -1.70 5.50 14.18
CA GLN A 106 -3.05 5.20 14.63
C GLN A 106 -3.33 3.69 14.61
N LEU A 107 -2.91 2.97 13.57
CA LEU A 107 -3.07 1.51 13.50
C LEU A 107 -2.25 0.78 14.57
N ALA A 108 -1.03 1.23 14.84
CA ALA A 108 -0.15 0.64 15.84
C ALA A 108 -0.73 0.70 17.27
N THR A 109 -1.73 1.56 17.52
CA THR A 109 -2.49 1.57 18.79
C THR A 109 -3.38 0.33 18.99
N LYS A 110 -3.75 -0.37 17.91
CA LYS A 110 -4.60 -1.56 17.95
C LYS A 110 -3.79 -2.84 18.14
N ALA A 111 -2.65 -2.94 17.45
CA ALA A 111 -1.75 -4.08 17.50
C ALA A 111 -0.32 -3.66 17.08
N PRO A 112 0.73 -4.32 17.58
CA PRO A 112 2.10 -4.01 17.19
C PRO A 112 2.33 -4.38 15.72
N ILE A 113 2.87 -3.43 14.96
CA ILE A 113 3.38 -3.67 13.60
C ILE A 113 4.85 -4.08 13.74
N VAL A 114 5.19 -5.31 13.38
CA VAL A 114 6.53 -5.89 13.63
C VAL A 114 7.44 -5.86 12.41
N ALA A 115 6.87 -5.68 11.22
CA ALA A 115 7.61 -5.58 9.97
C ALA A 115 6.84 -4.71 8.98
N PHE A 116 7.60 -4.08 8.07
CA PHE A 116 7.07 -3.27 6.99
C PHE A 116 7.79 -3.64 5.69
N ILE A 117 7.03 -4.09 4.70
CA ILE A 117 7.55 -4.46 3.39
C ILE A 117 6.98 -3.48 2.38
N SER A 118 7.85 -2.67 1.81
CA SER A 118 7.50 -1.67 0.82
C SER A 118 7.99 -2.09 -0.55
N ASP A 119 7.28 -1.65 -1.58
CA ASP A 119 7.76 -1.72 -2.95
C ASP A 119 9.05 -0.89 -3.09
N VAL A 120 9.97 -1.37 -3.93
CA VAL A 120 11.27 -0.73 -4.18
C VAL A 120 11.10 0.67 -4.76
N PHE A 121 10.05 0.90 -5.55
CA PHE A 121 9.78 2.22 -6.15
C PHE A 121 9.30 3.28 -5.14
N LEU A 122 8.98 2.88 -3.90
CA LEU A 122 8.56 3.79 -2.83
C LEU A 122 9.69 4.12 -1.86
N VAL A 123 10.81 3.40 -1.93
CA VAL A 123 12.01 3.72 -1.18
C VAL A 123 12.74 4.79 -1.99
N SER A 124 12.56 6.06 -1.62
CA SER A 124 13.18 7.18 -2.33
C SER A 124 14.70 7.01 -2.40
N CYS A 125 15.29 7.28 -3.57
CA CYS A 125 16.71 7.60 -3.73
C CYS A 125 17.11 8.84 -2.91
#